data_AF-A0A059LNT2-F1
#
_entry.id   AF-A0A059LNT2-F1
#
_cell.length_a   1.000
_cell.length_b   1.000
_cell.length_c   1.000
_cell.angle_alpha   90.00
_cell.angle_beta   90.00
_cell.angle_gamma   90.00
#
_symmetry.space_group_name_H-M   'P 1'
#
loop_
_entity.id
_entity.type
_entity.pdbx_description
1 polymer ?
#
loop_
_entity_poly.entity_id
_entity_poly.type
_entity_poly.pdbx_seq_one_letter_code
_entity_poly.pdbx_strand_id
1 'polypeptide(L)'
;MQGQVKQIVGSTLSDETASASLSAPASLQTNFVSSQGADWYARLYASDGLEGGHVIMLGADSESQRAARSALLAAPGRLQLGGSVTADNARSWIDAGAAAVIVTSYVFRNGTLDEERLRQLVRAVGKDRLVLDLSCKPVAEKRGEYVVMTDRWQRPSDLIVCAETLERLASSCCEFLVHAVDVEGLQAGVDADLVRLLGKSSPISATYAGGARTLEDLDLVATEGQGQVHVTVGSALDIFGGALKYADVLAWHRRQAQTSN
;
A
#
# COMPACT_ATOMS: atom_id res chain seq x y z
N MET A 1 7.83 9.22 8.11
CA MET A 1 8.56 10.44 7.69
C MET A 1 9.21 11.04 8.93
N GLN A 2 10.51 11.35 8.91
CA GLN A 2 11.25 11.87 10.07
C GLN A 2 11.09 10.99 11.33
N GLY A 3 11.07 9.67 11.13
CA GLY A 3 10.91 8.69 12.21
C GLY A 3 9.55 8.66 12.92
N GLN A 4 8.59 9.51 12.55
CA GLN A 4 7.26 9.56 13.17
C GLN A 4 6.21 8.85 12.32
N VAL A 5 5.24 8.24 12.99
CA VAL A 5 4.02 7.71 12.38
C VAL A 5 3.06 8.88 12.16
N LYS A 6 2.73 9.14 10.90
CA LYS A 6 1.93 10.30 10.49
C LYS A 6 0.79 9.86 9.59
N GLN A 7 -0.34 10.56 9.73
CA GLN A 7 -1.37 10.61 8.72
C GLN A 7 -1.11 11.81 7.82
N ILE A 8 -1.04 11.59 6.51
CA ILE A 8 -0.87 12.64 5.51
C ILE A 8 -2.13 12.76 4.64
N VAL A 9 -2.31 13.93 4.02
CA VAL A 9 -3.24 14.09 2.90
C VAL A 9 -2.53 13.64 1.62
N GLY A 10 -2.99 12.54 1.02
CA GLY A 10 -2.35 11.90 -0.14
C GLY A 10 -2.04 12.88 -1.29
N SER A 11 -2.96 13.81 -1.56
CA SER A 11 -2.82 14.81 -2.64
C SER A 11 -1.74 15.89 -2.41
N THR A 12 -1.06 15.92 -1.25
CA THR A 12 -0.05 16.94 -0.91
C THR A 12 1.41 16.48 -1.06
N LEU A 13 1.64 15.27 -1.55
CA LEU A 13 2.98 14.74 -1.83
C LEU A 13 3.62 15.44 -3.06
N SER A 14 4.31 16.57 -2.85
CA SER A 14 5.10 17.28 -3.87
C SER A 14 6.60 17.34 -3.49
N ASP A 15 7.49 17.32 -4.50
CA ASP A 15 8.92 17.06 -4.32
C ASP A 15 9.80 18.31 -4.16
N GLU A 16 9.31 19.36 -3.52
CA GLU A 16 10.12 20.57 -3.32
C GLU A 16 11.10 20.49 -2.14
N THR A 17 11.41 19.28 -1.64
CA THR A 17 12.42 19.10 -0.57
C THR A 17 13.76 18.55 -1.04
N ALA A 18 13.94 18.28 -2.34
CA ALA A 18 15.20 17.76 -2.89
C ALA A 18 16.04 18.78 -3.68
N SER A 19 15.52 19.98 -3.98
CA SER A 19 16.28 21.05 -4.64
C SER A 19 16.13 22.34 -3.84
N ALA A 20 17.25 22.85 -3.32
CA ALA A 20 17.33 24.18 -2.76
C ALA A 20 16.98 25.23 -3.83
N SER A 21 15.70 25.64 -3.88
CA SER A 21 15.23 26.80 -4.61
C SER A 21 14.34 27.63 -3.70
N LEU A 22 14.60 28.94 -3.67
CA LEU A 22 13.95 29.94 -2.84
C LEU A 22 12.53 30.24 -3.36
N SER A 23 11.60 29.32 -3.13
CA SER A 23 10.16 29.57 -3.17
C SER A 23 9.50 28.60 -2.20
N ALA A 24 8.62 29.10 -1.33
CA ALA A 24 8.05 28.34 -0.22
C ALA A 24 7.46 27.00 -0.68
N PRO A 25 7.88 25.87 -0.11
CA PRO A 25 7.39 24.56 -0.55
C PRO A 25 5.90 24.45 -0.26
N ALA A 26 5.14 23.86 -1.18
CA ALA A 26 3.79 23.38 -0.87
C ALA A 26 3.90 22.41 0.31
N SER A 27 3.50 22.87 1.50
CA SER A 27 3.72 22.14 2.74
C SER A 27 2.90 20.86 2.75
N LEU A 28 3.57 19.72 2.95
CA LEU A 28 2.92 18.44 3.20
C LEU A 28 1.95 18.60 4.38
N GLN A 29 0.65 18.41 4.15
CA GLN A 29 -0.34 18.57 5.21
C GLN A 29 -0.45 17.26 6.02
N THR A 30 -0.18 17.36 7.31
CA THR A 30 -0.32 16.26 8.27
C THR A 30 -1.62 16.41 9.03
N ASN A 31 -2.51 15.43 8.93
CA ASN A 31 -3.77 15.40 9.67
C ASN A 31 -3.59 14.89 11.10
N PHE A 32 -2.60 14.01 11.31
CA PHE A 32 -2.32 13.41 12.61
C PHE A 32 -0.84 13.02 12.72
N VAL A 33 -0.29 13.21 13.91
CA VAL A 33 1.04 12.73 14.29
C VAL A 33 0.85 11.88 15.52
N SER A 34 1.24 10.60 15.45
CA SER A 34 1.10 9.70 16.57
C SER A 34 2.11 10.02 17.67
N SER A 35 1.67 9.88 18.92
CA SER A 35 2.57 9.82 20.08
C SER A 35 3.28 8.47 20.20
N GLN A 36 2.83 7.44 19.48
CA GLN A 36 3.39 6.10 19.48
C GLN A 36 4.38 5.88 18.34
N GLY A 37 5.42 5.09 18.61
CA GLY A 37 6.38 4.64 17.60
C GLY A 37 5.83 3.56 16.69
N ALA A 38 6.48 3.35 15.54
CA ALA A 38 6.07 2.33 14.57
C ALA A 38 6.12 0.90 15.14
N ASP A 39 7.01 0.66 16.10
CA ASP A 39 7.14 -0.62 16.83
C ASP A 39 5.98 -0.90 17.78
N TRP A 40 5.35 0.14 18.33
CA TRP A 40 4.15 -0.02 19.14
C TRP A 40 2.99 -0.55 18.29
N TYR A 41 2.76 0.02 17.11
CA TYR A 41 1.73 -0.45 16.18
C TYR A 41 2.01 -1.87 15.69
N ALA A 42 3.27 -2.18 15.39
CA ALA A 42 3.68 -3.53 15.02
C ALA A 42 3.33 -4.58 16.10
N ARG A 43 3.61 -4.26 17.38
CA ARG A 43 3.24 -5.14 18.50
C ARG A 43 1.74 -5.24 18.70
N LEU A 44 1.02 -4.14 18.56
CA LEU A 44 -0.45 -4.12 18.66
C LEU A 44 -1.04 -5.10 17.64
N TYR A 45 -0.72 -4.92 16.35
CA TYR A 45 -1.24 -5.76 15.27
C TYR A 45 -0.84 -7.23 15.45
N ALA A 46 0.41 -7.49 15.85
CA ALA A 46 0.86 -8.85 16.13
C ALA A 46 0.11 -9.49 17.31
N SER A 47 -0.16 -8.73 18.38
CA SER A 47 -0.90 -9.22 19.56
C SER A 47 -2.37 -9.52 19.26
N ASP A 48 -2.94 -8.83 18.27
CA ASP A 48 -4.31 -9.05 17.80
C ASP A 48 -4.43 -10.14 16.72
N GLY A 49 -3.30 -10.70 16.28
CA GLY A 49 -3.23 -11.75 15.25
C GLY A 49 -3.44 -11.23 13.83
N LEU A 50 -3.23 -9.94 13.58
CA LEU A 50 -3.33 -9.36 12.25
C LEU A 50 -2.06 -9.64 11.43
N GLU A 51 -2.26 -9.95 10.15
CA GLU A 51 -1.21 -10.27 9.18
C GLU A 51 -1.37 -9.42 7.92
N GLY A 52 -0.32 -9.32 7.10
CA GLY A 52 -0.36 -8.53 5.85
C GLY A 52 -0.34 -7.01 6.03
N GLY A 53 -0.20 -6.51 7.26
CA GLY A 53 -0.01 -5.08 7.52
C GLY A 53 1.27 -4.56 6.86
N HIS A 54 1.24 -3.32 6.35
CA HIS A 54 2.37 -2.73 5.65
C HIS A 54 2.88 -1.46 6.32
N VAL A 55 4.21 -1.33 6.38
CA VAL A 55 4.92 -0.14 6.82
C VAL A 55 5.39 0.62 5.59
N ILE A 56 4.86 1.83 5.36
CA ILE A 56 5.23 2.66 4.20
C ILE A 56 6.16 3.80 4.63
N MET A 57 7.40 3.78 4.12
CA MET A 57 8.37 4.84 4.34
C MET A 57 8.14 6.02 3.39
N LEU A 58 7.58 7.10 3.94
CA LEU A 58 7.40 8.38 3.26
C LEU A 58 8.68 9.24 3.34
N GLY A 59 9.76 8.74 2.75
CA GLY A 59 11.09 9.36 2.74
C GLY A 59 12.23 8.36 2.93
N ALA A 60 13.39 8.66 2.35
CA ALA A 60 14.58 7.80 2.43
C ALA A 60 15.53 8.18 3.60
N ASP A 61 15.12 9.10 4.48
CA ASP A 61 15.94 9.61 5.57
C ASP A 61 16.25 8.52 6.62
N SER A 62 17.38 8.68 7.31
CA SER A 62 17.86 7.71 8.29
C SER A 62 16.90 7.49 9.48
N GLU A 63 16.07 8.47 9.81
CA GLU A 63 15.09 8.35 10.90
C GLU A 63 13.90 7.48 10.47
N SER A 64 13.39 7.70 9.27
CA SER A 64 12.36 6.85 8.66
C SER A 64 12.84 5.40 8.50
N GLN A 65 14.09 5.19 8.09
CA GLN A 65 14.67 3.84 8.02
C GLN A 65 14.79 3.18 9.40
N ARG A 66 15.21 3.93 10.43
CA ARG A 66 15.26 3.42 11.82
C ARG A 66 13.88 3.04 12.35
N ALA A 67 12.88 3.88 12.11
CA ALA A 67 11.50 3.60 12.53
C ALA A 67 10.93 2.36 11.83
N ALA A 68 11.16 2.23 10.52
CA ALA A 68 10.77 1.04 9.77
C ALA A 68 11.43 -0.23 10.33
N ARG A 69 12.76 -0.21 10.55
CA ARG A 69 13.47 -1.35 11.16
C ARG A 69 12.92 -1.69 12.56
N SER A 70 12.60 -0.67 13.36
CA SER A 70 12.00 -0.87 14.69
C SER A 70 10.69 -1.64 14.61
N ALA A 71 9.82 -1.30 13.66
CA ALA A 71 8.56 -2.01 13.42
C ALA A 71 8.77 -3.46 12.98
N LEU A 72 9.69 -3.69 12.04
CA LEU A 72 10.00 -5.03 11.52
C LEU A 72 10.58 -5.95 12.61
N LEU A 73 11.48 -5.41 13.45
CA LEU A 73 12.06 -6.15 14.58
C LEU A 73 11.03 -6.46 15.68
N ALA A 74 10.03 -5.60 15.84
CA ALA A 74 8.98 -5.76 16.84
C ALA A 74 7.95 -6.83 16.46
N ALA A 75 7.79 -7.13 15.16
CA ALA A 75 6.92 -8.20 14.66
C ALA A 75 7.54 -8.90 13.42
N PRO A 76 8.63 -9.68 13.59
CA PRO A 76 9.36 -10.28 12.48
C PRO A 76 8.47 -11.21 11.64
N GLY A 77 8.54 -11.05 10.32
CA GLY A 77 7.80 -11.86 9.35
C GLY A 77 6.31 -11.53 9.25
N ARG A 78 5.80 -10.52 9.96
CA ARG A 78 4.38 -10.14 9.92
C ARG A 78 4.06 -8.94 9.03
N LEU A 79 4.99 -8.00 8.95
CA LEU A 79 4.77 -6.73 8.26
C LEU A 79 5.48 -6.68 6.91
N GLN A 80 4.79 -6.20 5.89
CA GLN A 80 5.38 -5.83 4.61
C GLN A 80 6.03 -4.44 4.71
N LEU A 81 6.98 -4.13 3.82
CA LEU A 81 7.65 -2.83 3.81
C LEU A 81 7.65 -2.18 2.42
N GLY A 82 7.13 -0.96 2.32
CA GLY A 82 7.20 -0.12 1.12
C GLY A 82 7.95 1.19 1.32
N GLY A 83 8.23 1.87 0.21
CA GLY A 83 8.90 3.17 0.17
C GLY A 83 10.39 3.07 -0.16
N SER A 84 10.80 3.62 -1.30
CA SER A 84 12.20 3.63 -1.77
C SER A 84 12.89 2.25 -1.85
N VAL A 85 12.11 1.18 -2.08
CA VAL A 85 12.64 -0.18 -2.29
C VAL A 85 13.27 -0.27 -3.68
N THR A 86 14.48 -0.84 -3.75
CA THR A 86 15.23 -1.12 -4.97
C THR A 86 15.81 -2.53 -4.92
N ALA A 87 16.30 -3.06 -6.04
CA ALA A 87 16.99 -4.36 -6.04
C ALA A 87 18.20 -4.41 -5.08
N ASP A 88 18.90 -3.28 -4.92
CA ASP A 88 20.09 -3.18 -4.07
C ASP A 88 19.77 -3.23 -2.57
N ASN A 89 18.61 -2.73 -2.15
CA ASN A 89 18.25 -2.63 -0.73
C ASN A 89 17.20 -3.64 -0.28
N ALA A 90 16.44 -4.26 -1.21
CA ALA A 90 15.33 -5.14 -0.92
C ALA A 90 15.70 -6.28 0.03
N ARG A 91 16.85 -6.93 -0.20
CA ARG A 91 17.31 -8.03 0.65
C ARG A 91 17.54 -7.60 2.09
N SER A 92 18.09 -6.41 2.31
CA SER A 92 18.37 -5.88 3.65
C SER A 92 17.11 -5.64 4.49
N TRP A 93 15.95 -5.47 3.84
CA TRP A 93 14.65 -5.30 4.49
C TRP A 93 14.02 -6.64 4.85
N ILE A 94 14.14 -7.63 3.96
CA ILE A 94 13.76 -9.02 4.26
C ILE A 94 14.58 -9.53 5.46
N ASP A 95 15.90 -9.33 5.44
CA ASP A 95 16.78 -9.73 6.55
C ASP A 95 16.48 -8.98 7.86
N ALA A 96 15.89 -7.78 7.77
CA ALA A 96 15.44 -7.00 8.93
C ALA A 96 14.09 -7.44 9.51
N GLY A 97 13.44 -8.44 8.91
CA GLY A 97 12.17 -9.00 9.38
C GLY A 97 10.95 -8.65 8.55
N ALA A 98 11.09 -8.02 7.37
CA ALA A 98 9.95 -7.79 6.49
C ALA A 98 9.39 -9.11 5.92
N ALA A 99 8.08 -9.30 6.03
CA ALA A 99 7.33 -10.41 5.43
C ALA A 99 7.45 -10.39 3.89
N ALA A 100 7.40 -9.20 3.30
CA ALA A 100 7.66 -8.96 1.88
C ALA A 100 8.11 -7.50 1.70
N VAL A 101 8.70 -7.18 0.56
CA VAL A 101 8.95 -5.80 0.16
C VAL A 101 7.95 -5.36 -0.91
N ILE A 102 7.47 -4.14 -0.77
CA ILE A 102 6.50 -3.49 -1.65
C ILE A 102 7.28 -2.55 -2.57
N VAL A 103 7.17 -2.78 -3.88
CA VAL A 103 7.80 -1.93 -4.88
C VAL A 103 6.74 -1.14 -5.66
N THR A 104 6.99 0.16 -5.78
CA THR A 104 6.14 1.13 -6.47
C THR A 104 6.82 1.58 -7.78
N SER A 105 7.25 2.84 -7.85
CA SER A 105 7.78 3.50 -9.05
C SER A 105 9.12 2.95 -9.53
N TYR A 106 9.87 2.20 -8.72
CA TYR A 106 11.18 1.67 -9.13
C TYR A 106 11.07 0.76 -10.36
N VAL A 107 10.02 -0.06 -10.47
CA VAL A 107 9.80 -0.95 -11.63
C VAL A 107 9.19 -0.23 -12.83
N PHE A 108 9.02 1.09 -12.79
CA PHE A 108 8.52 1.88 -13.91
C PHE A 108 9.57 2.87 -14.40
N ARG A 109 9.67 3.05 -15.72
CA ARG A 109 10.47 4.08 -16.37
C ARG A 109 9.71 4.66 -17.55
N ASN A 110 9.56 5.99 -17.58
CA ASN A 110 8.88 6.71 -18.65
C ASN A 110 7.44 6.21 -18.93
N GLY A 111 6.75 5.72 -17.90
CA GLY A 111 5.40 5.15 -18.05
C GLY A 111 5.36 3.73 -18.60
N THR A 112 6.49 3.02 -18.64
CA THR A 112 6.54 1.61 -19.04
C THR A 112 7.16 0.76 -17.94
N LEU A 113 6.71 -0.49 -17.81
CA LEU A 113 7.29 -1.47 -16.90
C LEU A 113 8.74 -1.80 -17.30
N ASP A 114 9.68 -1.61 -16.38
CA ASP A 114 11.07 -2.03 -16.52
C ASP A 114 11.21 -3.50 -16.09
N GLU A 115 11.03 -4.41 -17.05
CA GLU A 115 11.13 -5.86 -16.88
C GLU A 115 12.49 -6.32 -16.32
N GLU A 116 13.58 -5.59 -16.61
CA GLU A 116 14.89 -5.92 -16.05
C GLU A 116 14.95 -5.61 -14.56
N ARG A 117 14.45 -4.44 -14.13
CA ARG A 117 14.37 -4.09 -12.71
C ARG A 117 13.46 -5.04 -11.93
N LEU A 118 12.33 -5.44 -12.51
CA LEU A 118 11.44 -6.44 -11.91
C LEU A 118 12.18 -7.78 -11.74
N ARG A 119 12.86 -8.26 -12.78
CA ARG A 119 13.67 -9.50 -12.69
C ARG A 119 14.79 -9.39 -11.64
N GLN A 120 15.43 -8.24 -11.50
CA GLN A 120 16.46 -8.01 -10.47
C GLN A 120 15.88 -8.12 -9.06
N LEU A 121 14.71 -7.54 -8.81
CA LEU A 121 14.01 -7.69 -7.53
C LEU A 121 13.63 -9.14 -7.24
N VAL A 122 13.04 -9.84 -8.22
CA VAL A 122 12.70 -11.26 -8.07
C VAL A 122 13.94 -12.10 -7.77
N ARG A 123 15.09 -11.82 -8.39
CA ARG A 123 16.35 -12.50 -8.06
C ARG A 123 16.84 -12.19 -6.64
N ALA A 124 16.64 -10.96 -6.15
CA ALA A 124 17.14 -10.52 -4.85
C ALA A 124 16.34 -11.12 -3.67
N VAL A 125 15.02 -11.19 -3.79
CA VAL A 125 14.12 -11.58 -2.67
C VAL A 125 13.20 -12.77 -2.96
N GLY A 126 13.07 -13.19 -4.22
CA GLY A 126 12.09 -14.19 -4.64
C GLY A 126 10.68 -13.60 -4.82
N LYS A 127 9.88 -14.21 -5.72
CA LYS A 127 8.51 -13.74 -5.98
C LYS A 127 7.61 -13.80 -4.74
N ASP A 128 7.84 -14.79 -3.87
CA ASP A 128 7.03 -15.04 -2.66
C ASP A 128 7.24 -13.98 -1.56
N ARG A 129 8.15 -13.02 -1.80
CA ARG A 129 8.50 -11.92 -0.89
C ARG A 129 8.47 -10.56 -1.59
N LEU A 130 7.85 -10.49 -2.77
CA LEU A 130 7.70 -9.27 -3.55
C LEU A 130 6.21 -8.94 -3.71
N VAL A 131 5.85 -7.70 -3.40
CA VAL A 131 4.52 -7.13 -3.57
C VAL A 131 4.63 -6.00 -4.60
N LEU A 132 3.75 -6.00 -5.61
CA LEU A 132 3.69 -4.92 -6.59
C LEU A 132 2.62 -3.92 -6.18
N ASP A 133 3.02 -2.67 -5.98
CA ASP A 133 2.11 -1.57 -5.71
C ASP A 133 1.68 -0.90 -7.02
N LEU A 134 0.40 -1.03 -7.34
CA LEU A 134 -0.24 -0.51 -8.53
C LEU A 134 -1.17 0.62 -8.12
N SER A 135 -0.71 1.87 -8.28
CA SER A 135 -1.59 3.03 -8.17
C SER A 135 -2.45 3.13 -9.43
N CYS A 136 -3.77 3.03 -9.31
CA CYS A 136 -4.70 2.92 -10.43
C CYS A 136 -5.61 4.14 -10.53
N LYS A 137 -5.92 4.56 -11.76
CA LYS A 137 -6.89 5.62 -12.06
C LYS A 137 -7.87 5.16 -13.13
N PRO A 138 -9.17 5.48 -13.03
CA PRO A 138 -10.13 5.20 -14.09
C PRO A 138 -9.78 5.97 -15.36
N VAL A 139 -9.98 5.33 -16.51
CA VAL A 139 -9.82 5.96 -17.82
C VAL A 139 -11.08 6.77 -18.13
N ALA A 140 -10.96 8.09 -18.23
CA ALA A 140 -12.08 9.04 -18.29
C ALA A 140 -13.13 8.73 -19.39
N GLU A 141 -12.70 8.12 -20.50
CA GLU A 141 -13.55 7.83 -21.67
C GLU A 141 -14.04 6.37 -21.73
N LYS A 142 -13.63 5.52 -20.78
CA LYS A 142 -13.95 4.09 -20.78
C LYS A 142 -14.30 3.58 -19.39
N ARG A 143 -15.59 3.44 -19.14
CA ARG A 143 -16.11 2.96 -17.85
C ARG A 143 -15.56 1.55 -17.55
N GLY A 144 -14.98 1.40 -16.36
CA GLY A 144 -14.45 0.13 -15.87
C GLY A 144 -13.03 -0.22 -16.33
N GLU A 145 -12.40 0.64 -17.14
CA GLU A 145 -10.99 0.50 -17.51
C GLU A 145 -10.14 1.35 -16.56
N TYR A 146 -9.06 0.76 -16.04
CA TYR A 146 -8.12 1.42 -15.14
C TYR A 146 -6.72 1.32 -15.72
N VAL A 147 -5.93 2.36 -15.51
CA VAL A 147 -4.52 2.41 -15.90
C VAL A 147 -3.65 2.59 -14.66
N VAL A 148 -2.49 1.94 -14.65
CA VAL A 148 -1.48 2.16 -13.61
C VAL A 148 -0.85 3.54 -13.82
N MET A 149 -0.82 4.33 -12.77
CA MET A 149 -0.24 5.66 -12.73
C MET A 149 1.16 5.59 -12.14
N THR A 150 2.09 6.29 -12.77
CA THR A 150 3.49 6.44 -12.35
C THR A 150 3.79 7.89 -12.03
N ASP A 151 5.03 8.18 -11.63
CA ASP A 151 5.50 9.55 -11.35
C ASP A 151 4.58 10.31 -10.38
N ARG A 152 4.26 9.69 -9.23
CA ARG A 152 3.36 10.25 -8.20
C ARG A 152 1.99 10.62 -8.76
N TRP A 153 1.44 9.71 -9.53
CA TRP A 153 0.12 9.82 -10.13
C TRP A 153 -0.03 10.87 -11.23
N GLN A 154 1.07 11.43 -11.71
CA GLN A 154 1.06 12.48 -12.73
C GLN A 154 1.08 11.90 -14.14
N ARG A 155 1.53 10.65 -14.32
CA ARG A 155 1.71 10.03 -15.64
C ARG A 155 0.98 8.70 -15.74
N PRO A 156 0.05 8.52 -16.69
CA PRO A 156 -0.46 7.19 -17.00
C PRO A 156 0.64 6.35 -17.64
N SER A 157 0.71 5.07 -17.26
CA SER A 157 1.56 4.08 -17.91
C SER A 157 0.85 3.43 -19.10
N ASP A 158 1.57 2.55 -19.80
CA ASP A 158 1.01 1.63 -20.80
C ASP A 158 0.32 0.38 -20.20
N LEU A 159 0.32 0.25 -18.87
CA LEU A 159 -0.27 -0.89 -18.16
C LEU A 159 -1.73 -0.65 -17.81
N ILE A 160 -2.62 -1.28 -18.60
CA ILE A 160 -4.04 -1.40 -18.27
C ILE A 160 -4.23 -2.51 -17.25
N VAL A 161 -5.05 -2.26 -16.23
CA VAL A 161 -5.43 -3.23 -15.21
C VAL A 161 -6.48 -4.17 -15.80
N CYS A 162 -6.08 -5.38 -16.15
CA CYS A 162 -6.96 -6.42 -16.68
C CYS A 162 -6.38 -7.80 -16.34
N ALA A 163 -7.15 -8.87 -16.59
CA ALA A 163 -6.73 -10.24 -16.30
C ALA A 163 -5.37 -10.60 -16.94
N GLU A 164 -5.13 -10.24 -18.19
CA GLU A 164 -3.86 -10.53 -18.88
C GLU A 164 -2.65 -9.86 -18.20
N THR A 165 -2.79 -8.57 -17.87
CA THR A 165 -1.74 -7.83 -17.18
C THR A 165 -1.47 -8.40 -15.78
N LEU A 166 -2.53 -8.69 -15.02
CA LEU A 166 -2.41 -9.23 -13.66
C LEU A 166 -1.81 -10.65 -13.68
N GLU A 167 -2.20 -11.50 -14.63
CA GLU A 167 -1.61 -12.83 -14.82
C GLU A 167 -0.11 -12.76 -15.11
N ARG A 168 0.30 -11.86 -16.03
CA ARG A 168 1.72 -11.66 -16.33
C ARG A 168 2.49 -11.21 -15.10
N LEU A 169 1.98 -10.22 -14.37
CA LEU A 169 2.67 -9.66 -13.21
C LEU A 169 2.72 -10.63 -12.01
N ALA A 170 1.69 -11.46 -11.83
CA ALA A 170 1.63 -12.46 -10.77
C ALA A 170 2.72 -13.54 -10.86
N SER A 171 3.36 -13.68 -12.03
CA SER A 171 4.56 -14.52 -12.16
C SER A 171 5.76 -14.00 -11.34
N SER A 172 5.74 -12.72 -10.97
CA SER A 172 6.85 -12.00 -10.34
C SER A 172 6.58 -11.58 -8.90
N CYS A 173 5.35 -11.66 -8.39
CA CYS A 173 4.99 -11.23 -7.03
C CYS A 173 4.01 -12.18 -6.35
N CYS A 174 3.90 -12.07 -5.03
CA CYS A 174 2.97 -12.85 -4.22
C CYS A 174 1.65 -12.14 -3.95
N GLU A 175 1.61 -10.81 -4.12
CA GLU A 175 0.44 -9.99 -3.85
C GLU A 175 0.48 -8.71 -4.70
N PHE A 176 -0.70 -8.15 -4.98
CA PHE A 176 -0.86 -6.79 -5.49
C PHE A 176 -1.35 -5.87 -4.38
N LEU A 177 -0.65 -4.76 -4.13
CA LEU A 177 -1.19 -3.64 -3.36
C LEU A 177 -1.76 -2.63 -4.34
N VAL A 178 -3.06 -2.32 -4.28
CA VAL A 178 -3.72 -1.48 -5.29
C VAL A 178 -4.28 -0.21 -4.64
N HIS A 179 -3.76 0.93 -5.08
CA HIS A 179 -4.21 2.25 -4.61
C HIS A 179 -5.17 2.90 -5.61
N ALA A 180 -6.29 3.45 -5.15
CA ALA A 180 -7.17 4.27 -5.98
C ALA A 180 -6.78 5.76 -5.85
N VAL A 181 -6.12 6.29 -6.89
CA VAL A 181 -5.51 7.64 -6.89
C VAL A 181 -6.51 8.77 -6.61
N ASP A 182 -7.76 8.62 -7.04
CA ASP A 182 -8.78 9.66 -6.89
C ASP A 182 -9.53 9.59 -5.54
N VAL A 183 -9.16 8.64 -4.66
CA VAL A 183 -9.84 8.36 -3.38
C VAL A 183 -8.90 8.51 -2.17
N GLU A 184 -7.58 8.36 -2.37
CA GLU A 184 -6.60 8.36 -1.29
C GLU A 184 -6.50 9.73 -0.58
N GLY A 185 -6.92 9.78 0.68
CA GLY A 185 -6.89 11.00 1.50
C GLY A 185 -8.12 11.92 1.37
N LEU A 186 -9.05 11.66 0.45
CA LEU A 186 -10.27 12.45 0.25
C LEU A 186 -11.53 11.90 0.97
N GLN A 187 -11.42 10.72 1.62
CA GLN A 187 -12.55 10.05 2.28
C GLN A 187 -13.77 9.82 1.36
N ALA A 188 -13.54 9.65 0.05
CA ALA A 188 -14.60 9.52 -0.94
C ALA A 188 -15.28 8.12 -0.97
N GLY A 189 -14.85 7.20 -0.10
CA GLY A 189 -15.35 5.81 -0.05
C GLY A 189 -14.65 4.89 -1.06
N VAL A 190 -14.91 3.59 -0.98
CA VAL A 190 -14.24 2.57 -1.80
C VAL A 190 -14.66 2.64 -3.27
N ASP A 191 -13.68 2.53 -4.19
CA ASP A 191 -13.95 2.29 -5.61
C ASP A 191 -14.37 0.83 -5.86
N ALA A 192 -15.67 0.59 -5.81
CA ALA A 192 -16.27 -0.73 -5.99
C ALA A 192 -16.00 -1.37 -7.37
N ASP A 193 -15.88 -0.55 -8.42
CA ASP A 193 -15.66 -1.05 -9.78
C ASP A 193 -14.22 -1.60 -9.91
N LEU A 194 -13.23 -0.92 -9.31
CA LEU A 194 -11.85 -1.41 -9.23
C LEU A 194 -11.75 -2.68 -8.38
N VAL A 195 -12.39 -2.72 -7.21
CA VAL A 195 -12.39 -3.92 -6.35
C VAL A 195 -13.00 -5.11 -7.09
N ARG A 196 -14.12 -4.92 -7.79
CA ARG A 196 -14.77 -5.98 -8.57
C ARG A 196 -13.89 -6.47 -9.72
N LEU A 197 -13.17 -5.56 -10.38
CA LEU A 197 -12.20 -5.91 -11.42
C LEU A 197 -11.09 -6.80 -10.86
N LEU A 198 -10.51 -6.44 -9.72
CA LEU A 198 -9.45 -7.20 -9.05
C LEU A 198 -9.95 -8.58 -8.61
N GLY A 199 -11.10 -8.65 -7.93
CA GLY A 199 -11.67 -9.90 -7.44
C GLY A 199 -12.01 -10.90 -8.56
N LYS A 200 -12.32 -10.41 -9.77
CA LYS A 200 -12.56 -11.25 -10.95
C LYS A 200 -11.30 -11.66 -11.71
N SER A 201 -10.27 -10.83 -11.70
CA SER A 201 -9.19 -10.89 -12.69
C SER A 201 -7.82 -11.20 -12.11
N SER A 202 -7.63 -11.03 -10.79
CA SER A 202 -6.35 -11.28 -10.14
C SER A 202 -6.18 -12.78 -9.83
N PRO A 203 -5.10 -13.43 -10.28
CA PRO A 203 -4.84 -14.84 -9.96
C PRO A 203 -4.21 -15.06 -8.57
N ILE A 204 -3.78 -13.98 -7.92
CA ILE A 204 -3.20 -13.95 -6.57
C ILE A 204 -3.94 -12.94 -5.71
N SER A 205 -3.73 -12.99 -4.40
CA SER A 205 -4.33 -12.04 -3.46
C SER A 205 -4.01 -10.59 -3.84
N ALA A 206 -4.99 -9.71 -3.66
CA ALA A 206 -4.80 -8.27 -3.79
C ALA A 206 -5.24 -7.58 -2.50
N THR A 207 -4.56 -6.50 -2.13
CA THR A 207 -4.97 -5.62 -1.04
C THR A 207 -5.33 -4.26 -1.62
N TYR A 208 -6.57 -3.85 -1.45
CA TYR A 208 -7.06 -2.53 -1.83
C TYR A 208 -6.73 -1.50 -0.75
N ALA A 209 -6.15 -0.37 -1.16
CA ALA A 209 -5.79 0.73 -0.28
C ALA A 209 -6.32 2.06 -0.85
N GLY A 210 -7.49 2.49 -0.38
CA GLY A 210 -8.09 3.74 -0.86
C GLY A 210 -9.40 4.10 -0.16
N GLY A 211 -9.36 4.98 0.84
CA GLY A 211 -10.55 5.67 1.35
C GLY A 211 -11.57 4.87 2.16
N ALA A 212 -11.29 3.61 2.52
CA ALA A 212 -12.14 2.84 3.44
C ALA A 212 -12.24 3.56 4.80
N ARG A 213 -13.47 3.84 5.24
CA ARG A 213 -13.75 4.66 6.41
C ARG A 213 -14.87 4.17 7.31
N THR A 214 -15.70 3.23 6.85
CA THR A 214 -16.74 2.61 7.68
C THR A 214 -16.71 1.08 7.58
N LEU A 215 -17.45 0.37 8.42
CA LEU A 215 -17.55 -1.10 8.31
C LEU A 215 -18.26 -1.53 7.02
N GLU A 216 -19.17 -0.70 6.49
CA GLU A 216 -19.84 -0.94 5.22
C GLU A 216 -18.86 -0.92 4.04
N ASP A 217 -17.81 -0.08 4.09
CA ASP A 217 -16.73 -0.11 3.09
C ASP A 217 -15.97 -1.45 3.11
N LEU A 218 -15.75 -2.01 4.31
CA LEU A 218 -15.09 -3.30 4.49
C LEU A 218 -15.97 -4.45 3.96
N ASP A 219 -17.28 -4.42 4.25
CA ASP A 219 -18.25 -5.37 3.71
C ASP A 219 -18.35 -5.29 2.18
N LEU A 220 -18.29 -4.08 1.63
CA LEU A 220 -18.26 -3.85 0.18
C LEU A 220 -17.03 -4.50 -0.44
N VAL A 221 -15.83 -4.28 0.13
CA VAL A 221 -14.60 -4.90 -0.40
C VAL A 221 -14.68 -6.42 -0.31
N ALA A 222 -15.12 -6.97 0.81
CA ALA A 222 -15.25 -8.42 0.98
C ALA A 222 -16.22 -9.04 -0.06
N THR A 223 -17.35 -8.37 -0.31
CA THR A 223 -18.38 -8.84 -1.25
C THR A 223 -17.93 -8.72 -2.70
N GLU A 224 -17.50 -7.53 -3.12
CA GLU A 224 -17.12 -7.24 -4.51
C GLU A 224 -15.79 -7.89 -4.89
N GLY A 225 -14.89 -8.00 -3.91
CA GLY A 225 -13.58 -8.65 -4.02
C GLY A 225 -13.64 -10.17 -4.00
N GLN A 226 -14.81 -10.77 -3.77
CA GLN A 226 -15.04 -12.23 -3.77
C GLN A 226 -14.08 -12.98 -2.83
N GLY A 227 -13.74 -12.38 -1.69
CA GLY A 227 -12.78 -12.94 -0.74
C GLY A 227 -11.31 -12.92 -1.18
N GLN A 228 -11.01 -12.52 -2.43
CA GLN A 228 -9.64 -12.43 -2.97
C GLN A 228 -9.00 -11.05 -2.77
N VAL A 229 -9.82 -10.03 -2.49
CA VAL A 229 -9.37 -8.67 -2.25
C VAL A 229 -9.51 -8.34 -0.77
N HIS A 230 -8.38 -8.05 -0.13
CA HIS A 230 -8.29 -7.52 1.23
C HIS A 230 -8.38 -5.99 1.21
N VAL A 231 -8.58 -5.38 2.38
CA VAL A 231 -8.72 -3.92 2.50
C VAL A 231 -7.77 -3.35 3.54
N THR A 232 -7.17 -2.22 3.18
CA THR A 232 -6.35 -1.40 4.08
C THR A 232 -7.21 -0.34 4.74
N VAL A 233 -7.08 -0.21 6.06
CA VAL A 233 -7.66 0.91 6.81
C VAL A 233 -6.54 1.62 7.55
N GLY A 234 -6.27 2.87 7.15
CA GLY A 234 -5.29 3.73 7.79
C GLY A 234 -5.97 4.87 8.54
N SER A 235 -6.00 6.04 7.92
CA SER A 235 -6.46 7.31 8.52
C SER A 235 -7.84 7.31 9.15
N ALA A 236 -8.73 6.39 8.78
CA ALA A 236 -10.06 6.34 9.36
C ALA A 236 -10.06 5.78 10.80
N LEU A 237 -9.03 5.03 11.19
CA LEU A 237 -8.96 4.40 12.51
C LEU A 237 -8.70 5.43 13.62
N ASP A 238 -9.35 5.24 14.76
CA ASP A 238 -9.17 6.06 15.96
C ASP A 238 -7.76 6.00 16.55
N ILE A 239 -7.06 4.88 16.38
CA ILE A 239 -5.62 4.74 16.72
C ILE A 239 -4.70 5.63 15.84
N PHE A 240 -5.26 6.24 14.79
CA PHE A 240 -4.63 7.26 13.93
C PHE A 240 -5.40 8.59 13.93
N GLY A 241 -6.28 8.83 14.90
CA GLY A 241 -7.05 10.08 15.02
C GLY A 241 -8.36 10.13 14.20
N GLY A 242 -8.74 9.03 13.54
CA GLY A 242 -10.00 8.92 12.81
C GLY A 242 -11.21 8.56 13.69
N ALA A 243 -12.37 8.37 13.05
CA ALA A 243 -13.63 8.10 13.73
C ALA A 243 -13.96 6.61 13.87
N LEU A 244 -13.43 5.77 12.98
CA LEU A 244 -13.70 4.32 12.96
C LEU A 244 -12.91 3.63 14.08
N LYS A 245 -13.60 2.87 14.93
CA LYS A 245 -12.95 2.20 16.06
C LYS A 245 -12.12 1.02 15.58
N TYR A 246 -10.84 0.99 15.96
CA TYR A 246 -9.98 -0.17 15.70
C TYR A 246 -10.57 -1.48 16.23
N ALA A 247 -11.20 -1.43 17.42
CA ALA A 247 -11.84 -2.61 18.02
C ALA A 247 -13.01 -3.15 17.18
N ASP A 248 -13.76 -2.27 16.51
CA ASP A 248 -14.89 -2.66 15.66
C ASP A 248 -14.40 -3.33 14.37
N VAL A 249 -13.32 -2.79 13.78
CA VAL A 249 -12.65 -3.40 12.62
C VAL A 249 -12.07 -4.77 12.97
N LEU A 250 -11.44 -4.90 14.14
CA LEU A 250 -10.92 -6.17 14.63
C LEU A 250 -12.02 -7.20 14.87
N ALA A 251 -13.14 -6.78 15.47
CA ALA A 251 -14.30 -7.65 15.65
C ALA A 251 -14.92 -8.06 14.31
N TRP A 252 -14.98 -7.14 13.34
CA TRP A 252 -15.38 -7.44 11.97
C TRP A 252 -14.47 -8.48 11.31
N HIS A 253 -13.15 -8.29 11.37
CA HIS A 253 -12.17 -9.20 10.79
C HIS A 253 -12.31 -10.63 11.36
N ARG A 254 -12.48 -10.74 12.69
CA ARG A 254 -12.67 -12.04 13.37
C ARG A 254 -13.96 -12.76 12.93
N ARG A 255 -15.04 -12.03 12.62
CA ARG A 255 -16.28 -12.63 12.09
C ARG A 255 -16.09 -13.16 10.67
N GLN A 256 -15.35 -12.44 9.82
CA GLN A 256 -15.07 -12.88 8.46
C GLN A 256 -14.24 -14.17 8.46
N ALA A 257 -13.21 -14.26 9.29
CA ALA A 257 -12.37 -15.46 9.41
C ALA A 257 -13.12 -16.71 9.88
N GLN A 258 -14.21 -16.54 10.65
CA GLN A 258 -15.07 -17.65 11.08
C GLN A 258 -16.02 -18.14 9.99
N THR A 259 -16.30 -17.30 8.98
CA THR A 259 -17.25 -17.61 7.89
C THR A 259 -16.56 -18.30 6.71
N SER A 260 -15.22 -18.17 6.60
CA SER A 260 -14.41 -18.75 5.53
C SER A 260 -13.81 -20.14 5.85
N ASN A 261 -14.08 -20.69 7.04
CA ASN A 261 -13.73 -22.06 7.46
C ASN A 261 -14.96 -22.96 7.40
#